data_AF-A0A8G2DL47-F1
#
_entry.id   AF-A0A8G2DL47-F1
#
_cell.length_a   1.000
_cell.length_b   1.000
_cell.length_c   1.000
_cell.angle_alpha   90.00
_cell.angle_beta   90.00
_cell.angle_gamma   90.00
#
_symmetry.space_group_name_H-M   'P 1'
#
loop_
_entity.id
_entity.type
_entity.pdbx_description
1 polymer ?
#
loop_
_entity_poly.entity_id
_entity_poly.type
_entity_poly.pdbx_seq_one_letter_code
_entity_poly.pdbx_strand_id
1 'polypeptide(L)'
;MTGIRTLRTTYQCAKIVVASGIGSRRLLAKLSYNLPVQNIRSSVGLTTATTPFTQIAMWTPTTAYRPRPDGSFIIGNGYRNAGTDYDLTLQAFTNLRYFLPALKQNQGLLRIGFGRDTIRSLTDLLPGKGKHSPLSEPATNIAKVKQNLAEFRVLFPHISDLTLADSWAGRIDTTPDLIPIIDRLHGHDNVYALCGFSGHGFALGPVVGKQMSKWIVDGAPSLDLSKFKSSRFADGDYEIIKAA
;
A
#
# COMPACT_ATOMS: atom_id res chain seq x y z
N MET A 1 -22.33 15.34 3.95
CA MET A 1 -22.14 14.35 5.04
C MET A 1 -22.11 15.10 6.37
N THR A 2 -22.68 14.60 7.47
CA THR A 2 -22.72 15.34 8.75
C THR A 2 -21.81 14.77 9.85
N GLY A 3 -21.32 13.54 9.69
CA GLY A 3 -20.54 12.88 10.73
C GLY A 3 -20.01 11.51 10.36
N ILE A 4 -19.40 10.84 11.36
CA ILE A 4 -18.84 9.50 11.25
C ILE A 4 -19.45 8.63 12.35
N ARG A 5 -19.92 7.42 11.99
CA ARG A 5 -20.37 6.40 12.94
C ARG A 5 -19.32 5.32 13.12
N THR A 6 -18.89 5.11 14.36
CA THR A 6 -17.95 4.05 14.75
C THR A 6 -18.69 2.90 15.44
N LEU A 7 -17.97 1.87 15.89
CA LEU A 7 -18.56 0.79 16.72
C LEU A 7 -18.96 1.26 18.12
N ARG A 8 -18.40 2.38 18.61
CA ARG A 8 -18.60 2.87 19.99
C ARG A 8 -19.55 4.06 20.05
N THR A 9 -19.44 4.97 19.09
CA THR A 9 -20.18 6.24 19.11
C THR A 9 -20.25 6.89 17.73
N THR A 10 -21.03 7.97 17.64
CA THR A 10 -21.15 8.83 16.46
C THR A 10 -20.52 10.19 16.75
N TYR A 11 -19.74 10.70 15.81
CA TYR A 11 -19.12 12.02 15.86
C TYR A 11 -19.73 12.91 14.79
N GLN A 12 -20.20 14.10 15.16
CA GLN A 12 -20.58 15.13 14.20
C GLN A 12 -19.33 15.90 13.76
N CYS A 13 -19.18 16.14 12.47
CA CYS A 13 -18.05 16.88 11.94
C CYS A 13 -18.40 17.55 10.61
N ALA A 14 -17.89 18.78 10.43
CA ALA A 14 -18.11 19.54 9.21
C ALA A 14 -17.28 19.02 8.03
N LYS A 15 -16.13 18.39 8.28
CA LYS A 15 -15.17 17.91 7.27
C LYS A 15 -14.69 16.50 7.65
N ILE A 16 -14.59 15.60 6.67
CA ILE A 16 -14.25 14.19 6.87
C ILE A 16 -13.10 13.82 5.94
N VAL A 17 -12.03 13.25 6.51
CA VAL A 17 -10.88 12.76 5.75
C VAL A 17 -10.80 11.25 5.88
N VAL A 18 -10.87 10.54 4.74
CA VAL A 18 -10.70 9.09 4.68
C VAL A 18 -9.24 8.77 4.33
N ALA A 19 -8.42 8.60 5.37
CA ALA A 19 -6.99 8.30 5.28
C ALA A 19 -6.64 6.90 5.87
N SER A 20 -7.50 5.91 5.61
CA SER A 20 -7.42 4.57 6.22
C SER A 20 -6.62 3.54 5.41
N GLY A 21 -5.75 3.99 4.49
CA GLY A 21 -4.97 3.12 3.60
C GLY A 21 -5.82 2.05 2.92
N ILE A 22 -5.46 0.78 3.12
CA ILE A 22 -6.19 -0.41 2.64
C ILE A 22 -7.68 -0.46 3.01
N GLY A 23 -8.11 0.30 4.04
CA GLY A 23 -9.51 0.43 4.44
C GLY A 23 -10.31 1.48 3.65
N SER A 24 -9.64 2.40 2.96
CA SER A 24 -10.28 3.59 2.38
C SER A 24 -11.29 3.23 1.32
N ARG A 25 -10.94 2.27 0.45
CA ARG A 25 -11.87 1.77 -0.56
C ARG A 25 -13.17 1.23 0.04
N ARG A 26 -13.08 0.42 1.10
CA ARG A 26 -14.26 -0.15 1.77
C ARG A 26 -15.15 0.92 2.42
N LEU A 27 -14.54 1.95 2.99
CA LEU A 27 -15.28 3.06 3.60
C LEU A 27 -15.97 3.92 2.54
N LEU A 28 -15.26 4.26 1.47
CA LEU A 28 -15.76 5.09 0.38
C LEU A 28 -16.81 4.38 -0.48
N ALA A 29 -16.74 3.05 -0.60
CA ALA A 29 -17.77 2.25 -1.27
C ALA A 29 -19.16 2.40 -0.62
N LYS A 30 -19.25 2.73 0.68
CA LYS A 30 -20.53 3.02 1.34
C LYS A 30 -21.18 4.32 0.87
N LEU A 31 -20.40 5.17 0.19
CA LEU A 31 -20.83 6.42 -0.41
C LEU A 31 -20.99 6.28 -1.93
N SER A 32 -21.01 5.05 -2.44
CA SER A 32 -21.03 4.74 -3.88
C SER A 32 -19.77 5.19 -4.64
N TYR A 33 -18.65 5.42 -3.95
CA TYR A 33 -17.35 5.69 -4.57
C TYR A 33 -16.52 4.43 -4.64
N ASN A 34 -16.30 3.93 -5.84
CA ASN A 34 -15.40 2.82 -6.09
C ASN A 34 -14.07 3.32 -6.64
N LEU A 35 -13.11 3.59 -5.76
CA LEU A 35 -11.76 3.99 -6.15
C LEU A 35 -11.00 2.80 -6.76
N PRO A 36 -10.21 3.01 -7.83
CA PRO A 36 -9.38 1.98 -8.46
C PRO A 36 -8.14 1.72 -7.61
N VAL A 37 -8.34 1.09 -6.45
CA VAL A 37 -7.30 0.72 -5.51
C VAL A 37 -7.32 -0.79 -5.29
N GLN A 38 -6.15 -1.41 -5.34
CA GLN A 38 -5.94 -2.82 -5.03
C GLN A 38 -4.99 -2.98 -3.84
N ASN A 39 -5.10 -4.08 -3.12
CA ASN A 39 -4.20 -4.38 -2.03
C ASN A 39 -3.15 -5.36 -2.52
N ILE A 40 -1.90 -5.07 -2.22
CA ILE A 40 -0.78 -5.97 -2.42
C ILE A 40 -0.16 -6.31 -1.08
N ARG A 41 0.57 -7.42 -1.02
CA ARG A 41 1.35 -7.81 0.15
C ARG A 41 2.84 -7.66 -0.14
N SER A 42 3.57 -7.11 0.83
CA SER A 42 5.04 -7.11 0.84
C SER A 42 5.54 -7.70 2.14
N SER A 43 6.62 -8.48 2.07
CA SER A 43 7.27 -9.11 3.23
C SER A 43 8.70 -8.60 3.39
N VAL A 44 9.11 -8.39 4.63
CA VAL A 44 10.46 -7.93 4.97
C VAL A 44 11.04 -8.77 6.09
N GLY A 45 12.36 -8.85 6.14
CA GLY A 45 13.10 -9.52 7.21
C GLY A 45 13.87 -8.53 8.05
N LEU A 46 14.06 -8.85 9.33
CA LEU A 46 15.03 -8.22 10.20
C LEU A 46 16.17 -9.21 10.42
N THR A 47 17.41 -8.79 10.20
CA THR A 47 18.57 -9.62 10.45
C THR A 47 18.98 -9.60 11.91
N THR A 48 19.81 -10.55 12.34
CA THR A 48 20.64 -10.38 13.54
C THR A 48 21.58 -9.18 13.37
N ALA A 49 22.11 -8.67 14.48
CA ALA A 49 23.09 -7.58 14.46
C ALA A 49 24.46 -8.08 13.97
N THR A 50 25.18 -7.19 13.29
CA THR A 50 26.61 -7.32 12.96
C THR A 50 27.34 -6.05 13.37
N THR A 51 28.68 -6.02 13.26
CA THR A 51 29.45 -4.79 13.39
C THR A 51 28.96 -3.78 12.34
N PRO A 52 28.45 -2.59 12.75
CA PRO A 52 27.94 -1.61 11.81
C PRO A 52 29.02 -1.16 10.83
N PHE A 53 28.73 -1.26 9.53
CA PHE A 53 29.68 -0.89 8.46
C PHE A 53 29.09 0.13 7.47
N THR A 54 27.79 0.40 7.52
CA THR A 54 27.11 1.40 6.68
C THR A 54 25.89 1.99 7.38
N GLN A 55 25.59 3.25 7.07
CA GLN A 55 24.34 3.94 7.43
C GLN A 55 23.46 4.24 6.20
N ILE A 56 23.89 3.80 5.02
CA ILE A 56 23.21 4.09 3.76
C ILE A 56 22.14 3.01 3.52
N ALA A 57 20.89 3.43 3.37
CA ALA A 57 19.83 2.57 2.87
C ALA A 57 19.91 2.49 1.34
N MET A 58 19.68 1.31 0.77
CA MET A 58 19.79 1.12 -0.68
C MET A 58 18.71 0.20 -1.22
N TRP A 59 18.18 0.55 -2.38
CA TRP A 59 17.33 -0.32 -3.19
C TRP A 59 18.14 -0.85 -4.36
N THR A 60 18.65 -2.07 -4.24
CA THR A 60 19.48 -2.71 -5.26
C THR A 60 18.63 -3.56 -6.22
N PRO A 61 19.18 -4.10 -7.33
CA PRO A 61 18.39 -4.93 -8.24
C PRO A 61 17.77 -6.15 -7.55
N THR A 62 18.48 -6.78 -6.61
CA THR A 62 18.09 -8.08 -6.05
C THR A 62 17.50 -7.99 -4.64
N THR A 63 17.98 -7.07 -3.80
CA THR A 63 17.47 -6.85 -2.43
C THR A 63 17.49 -5.37 -2.03
N ALA A 64 16.53 -4.94 -1.24
CA ALA A 64 16.58 -3.66 -0.56
C ALA A 64 17.13 -3.88 0.85
N TYR A 65 17.87 -2.92 1.39
CA TYR A 65 18.26 -2.95 2.79
C TYR A 65 18.27 -1.57 3.43
N ARG A 66 17.99 -1.55 4.74
CA ARG A 66 18.12 -0.37 5.58
C ARG A 66 18.89 -0.74 6.86
N PRO A 67 20.08 -0.18 7.09
CA PRO A 67 20.81 -0.38 8.33
C PRO A 67 20.06 0.23 9.52
N ARG A 68 20.30 -0.33 10.70
CA ARG A 68 19.83 0.17 11.99
C ARG A 68 21.02 0.50 12.91
N PRO A 69 20.84 1.39 13.89
CA PRO A 69 21.90 1.78 14.82
C PRO A 69 22.48 0.61 15.63
N ASP A 70 21.71 -0.45 15.85
CA ASP A 70 22.11 -1.68 16.56
C ASP A 70 22.92 -2.67 15.70
N GLY A 71 23.23 -2.31 14.45
CA GLY A 71 23.96 -3.18 13.52
C GLY A 71 23.10 -4.21 12.80
N SER A 72 21.78 -4.26 13.05
CA SER A 72 20.85 -5.09 12.29
C SER A 72 20.39 -4.39 11.00
N PHE A 73 19.82 -5.16 10.07
CA PHE A 73 19.32 -4.66 8.80
C PHE A 73 17.87 -5.06 8.62
N ILE A 74 17.03 -4.13 8.13
CA ILE A 74 15.76 -4.49 7.52
C ILE A 74 16.05 -4.79 6.04
N ILE A 75 15.65 -5.97 5.58
CA ILE A 75 15.83 -6.42 4.20
C ILE A 75 14.49 -6.63 3.51
N GLY A 76 14.42 -6.27 2.23
CA GLY A 76 13.22 -6.32 1.41
C GLY A 76 13.55 -6.61 -0.05
N ASN A 77 12.54 -6.48 -0.92
CA ASN A 77 12.69 -6.84 -2.33
C ASN A 77 13.55 -5.81 -3.09
N GLY A 78 14.46 -6.28 -3.94
CA GLY A 78 15.12 -5.43 -4.94
C GLY A 78 14.15 -5.01 -6.05
N TYR A 79 14.55 -4.05 -6.89
CA TYR A 79 13.65 -3.51 -7.93
C TYR A 79 13.40 -4.50 -9.08
N ARG A 80 14.37 -5.35 -9.44
CA ARG A 80 14.17 -6.41 -10.46
C ARG A 80 13.42 -7.62 -9.91
N ASN A 81 13.52 -7.83 -8.60
CA ASN A 81 12.79 -8.88 -7.87
C ASN A 81 11.61 -8.30 -7.07
N ALA A 82 11.05 -7.17 -7.51
CA ALA A 82 9.91 -6.48 -6.89
C ALA A 82 8.59 -7.27 -6.99
N GLY A 83 8.69 -8.57 -7.31
CA GLY A 83 7.58 -9.49 -7.44
C GLY A 83 6.59 -9.29 -6.30
N THR A 84 5.40 -8.84 -6.65
CA THR A 84 4.43 -8.42 -5.67
C THR A 84 3.48 -9.57 -5.41
N ASP A 85 3.26 -9.88 -4.14
CA ASP A 85 2.31 -10.92 -3.76
C ASP A 85 0.89 -10.32 -3.87
N TYR A 86 0.17 -10.72 -4.91
CA TYR A 86 -1.23 -10.40 -5.10
C TYR A 86 -2.07 -11.54 -4.53
N ASP A 87 -2.65 -11.34 -3.35
CA ASP A 87 -3.65 -12.27 -2.85
C ASP A 87 -4.95 -12.06 -3.67
N LEU A 88 -5.35 -13.06 -4.44
CA LEU A 88 -6.53 -12.95 -5.30
C LEU A 88 -7.77 -12.81 -4.42
N THR A 89 -8.50 -11.72 -4.58
CA THR A 89 -9.75 -11.48 -3.86
C THR A 89 -10.85 -11.16 -4.86
N LEU A 90 -12.12 -11.38 -4.51
CA LEU A 90 -13.24 -10.92 -5.35
C LEU A 90 -13.15 -9.41 -5.66
N GLN A 91 -12.55 -8.67 -4.74
CA GLN A 91 -12.30 -7.24 -4.87
C GLN A 91 -11.32 -6.89 -6.00
N ALA A 92 -10.45 -7.83 -6.43
CA ALA A 92 -9.56 -7.62 -7.58
C ALA A 92 -10.35 -7.48 -8.89
N PHE A 93 -11.49 -8.18 -9.02
CA PHE A 93 -12.30 -8.19 -10.25
C PHE A 93 -13.08 -6.88 -10.49
N THR A 94 -13.59 -6.29 -9.41
CA THR A 94 -14.42 -5.06 -9.47
C THR A 94 -13.74 -3.84 -10.10
N ASN A 95 -12.41 -3.75 -10.07
CA ASN A 95 -11.63 -2.68 -10.69
C ASN A 95 -10.65 -3.20 -11.74
N LEU A 96 -10.79 -4.48 -12.13
CA LEU A 96 -9.79 -5.18 -12.93
C LEU A 96 -9.45 -4.42 -14.21
N ARG A 97 -10.44 -3.81 -14.88
CA ARG A 97 -10.25 -3.01 -16.10
C ARG A 97 -9.17 -1.93 -15.99
N TYR A 98 -9.02 -1.29 -14.83
CA TYR A 98 -8.02 -0.24 -14.61
C TYR A 98 -6.62 -0.83 -14.40
N PHE A 99 -6.54 -2.07 -13.91
CA PHE A 99 -5.29 -2.75 -13.64
C PHE A 99 -4.86 -3.67 -14.78
N LEU A 100 -5.73 -4.06 -15.71
CA LEU A 100 -5.40 -4.94 -16.84
C LEU A 100 -4.16 -4.47 -17.63
N PRO A 101 -4.01 -3.18 -17.97
CA PRO A 101 -2.81 -2.71 -18.65
C PRO A 101 -1.55 -2.90 -17.80
N ALA A 102 -1.61 -2.54 -16.51
CA ALA A 102 -0.51 -2.73 -15.56
C ALA A 102 -0.13 -4.20 -15.36
N LEU A 103 -1.13 -5.07 -15.25
CA LEU A 103 -0.94 -6.51 -15.08
C LEU A 103 -0.29 -7.12 -16.33
N LYS A 104 -0.72 -6.72 -17.53
CA LYS A 104 -0.14 -7.17 -18.80
C LYS A 104 1.31 -6.70 -18.96
N GLN A 105 1.59 -5.44 -18.61
CA GLN A 105 2.91 -4.85 -18.72
C GLN A 105 3.91 -5.41 -17.70
N ASN A 106 3.43 -5.81 -16.51
CA ASN A 106 4.27 -6.28 -15.40
C ASN A 106 4.04 -7.78 -15.08
N GLN A 107 3.52 -8.57 -16.02
CA GLN A 107 3.11 -9.96 -15.81
C GLN A 107 4.19 -10.86 -15.20
N GLY A 108 5.47 -10.62 -15.53
CA GLY A 108 6.61 -11.40 -15.00
C GLY A 108 6.90 -11.17 -13.50
N LEU A 109 6.31 -10.14 -12.90
CA LEU A 109 6.45 -9.80 -11.48
C LEU A 109 5.21 -10.17 -10.66
N LEU A 110 4.14 -10.63 -11.30
CA LEU A 110 2.91 -10.99 -10.62
C LEU A 110 3.04 -12.37 -9.99
N ARG A 111 2.81 -12.45 -8.68
CA ARG A 111 2.59 -13.72 -7.98
C ARG A 111 1.18 -13.74 -7.44
N ILE A 112 0.32 -14.52 -8.07
CA ILE A 112 -1.06 -14.69 -7.63
C ILE A 112 -1.09 -15.74 -6.53
N GLY A 113 -1.42 -15.30 -5.32
CA GLY A 113 -1.62 -16.16 -4.15
C GLY A 113 -3.10 -16.46 -3.95
N PHE A 114 -3.40 -17.69 -3.54
CA PHE A 114 -4.70 -18.08 -2.99
C PHE A 114 -4.52 -18.32 -1.50
N GLY A 115 -5.20 -17.55 -0.67
CA GLY A 115 -4.92 -17.55 0.77
C GLY A 115 -6.10 -17.14 1.63
N ARG A 116 -5.79 -16.80 2.89
CA ARG A 116 -6.79 -16.36 3.87
C ARG A 116 -7.63 -15.18 3.36
N ASP A 117 -7.01 -14.25 2.63
CA ASP A 117 -7.71 -13.10 2.06
C ASP A 117 -8.68 -13.49 0.94
N THR A 118 -8.35 -14.51 0.13
CA THR A 118 -9.26 -15.09 -0.87
C THR A 118 -10.49 -15.69 -0.21
N ILE A 119 -10.28 -16.57 0.77
CA ILE A 119 -11.35 -17.23 1.54
C ILE A 119 -12.21 -16.17 2.22
N ARG A 120 -11.58 -15.19 2.86
CA ARG A 120 -12.29 -14.08 3.51
C ARG A 120 -13.16 -13.33 2.52
N SER A 121 -12.63 -12.99 1.34
CA SER A 121 -13.38 -12.24 0.32
C SER A 121 -14.64 -13.00 -0.13
N LEU A 122 -14.60 -14.33 -0.18
CA LEU A 122 -15.75 -15.17 -0.44
C LEU A 122 -16.73 -15.18 0.75
N THR A 123 -16.22 -15.31 1.98
CA THR A 123 -17.08 -15.31 3.17
C THR A 123 -17.75 -13.97 3.46
N ASP A 124 -17.17 -12.86 3.02
CA ASP A 124 -17.75 -11.51 3.12
C ASP A 124 -19.01 -11.35 2.24
N LEU A 125 -19.23 -12.26 1.27
CA LEU A 125 -20.49 -12.33 0.51
C LEU A 125 -21.64 -12.98 1.30
N LEU A 126 -21.34 -13.72 2.37
CA LEU A 126 -22.36 -14.44 3.13
C LEU A 126 -23.18 -13.47 4.00
N PRO A 127 -24.53 -13.59 4.02
CA PRO A 127 -25.37 -12.77 4.88
C PRO A 127 -24.97 -12.89 6.36
N GLY A 128 -24.92 -11.77 7.08
CA GLY A 128 -24.73 -11.76 8.54
C GLY A 128 -23.30 -11.91 9.05
N LYS A 129 -22.30 -12.24 8.21
CA LYS A 129 -20.88 -12.20 8.63
C LYS A 129 -20.30 -10.79 8.51
N GLY A 130 -19.54 -10.40 9.53
CA GLY A 130 -19.26 -9.01 9.89
C GLY A 130 -18.56 -8.19 8.81
N LYS A 131 -19.32 -7.27 8.19
CA LYS A 131 -18.82 -6.15 7.34
C LYS A 131 -17.90 -5.17 8.08
N HIS A 132 -17.53 -5.45 9.34
CA HIS A 132 -16.83 -4.56 10.26
C HIS A 132 -15.55 -5.15 10.88
N SER A 133 -15.22 -6.42 10.65
CA SER A 133 -14.01 -7.01 11.24
C SER A 133 -12.73 -6.34 10.71
N PRO A 134 -11.74 -6.04 11.56
CA PRO A 134 -10.42 -5.58 11.11
C PRO A 134 -9.83 -6.51 10.05
N LEU A 135 -9.03 -5.96 9.15
CA LEU A 135 -8.23 -6.79 8.24
C LEU A 135 -7.22 -7.55 9.10
N SER A 136 -7.18 -8.88 8.99
CA SER A 136 -6.21 -9.70 9.72
C SER A 136 -4.83 -9.45 9.15
N GLU A 137 -3.77 -9.41 9.96
CA GLU A 137 -2.41 -9.24 9.43
C GLU A 137 -2.08 -10.27 8.34
N PRO A 138 -1.40 -9.86 7.26
CA PRO A 138 -1.08 -10.76 6.16
C PRO A 138 0.01 -11.73 6.57
N ALA A 139 0.00 -12.95 6.03
CA ALA A 139 1.05 -13.92 6.30
C ALA A 139 2.36 -13.53 5.61
N THR A 140 3.48 -13.65 6.32
CA THR A 140 4.81 -13.40 5.76
C THR A 140 5.18 -14.43 4.71
N ASN A 141 5.68 -13.97 3.56
CA ASN A 141 6.28 -14.83 2.54
C ASN A 141 7.74 -15.16 2.93
N ILE A 142 7.89 -16.17 3.79
CA ILE A 142 9.20 -16.57 4.34
C ILE A 142 10.19 -16.98 3.24
N ALA A 143 9.74 -17.63 2.17
CA ALA A 143 10.60 -17.99 1.05
C ALA A 143 11.24 -16.75 0.42
N LYS A 144 10.46 -15.67 0.26
CA LYS A 144 10.95 -14.41 -0.28
C LYS A 144 11.89 -13.68 0.69
N VAL A 145 11.59 -13.70 1.98
CA VAL A 145 12.49 -13.11 3.00
C VAL A 145 13.84 -13.84 3.02
N LYS A 146 13.84 -15.18 2.94
CA LYS A 146 15.06 -15.99 2.83
C LYS A 146 15.85 -15.69 1.54
N GLN A 147 15.15 -15.50 0.41
CA GLN A 147 15.77 -15.08 -0.84
C GLN A 147 16.46 -13.71 -0.67
N ASN A 148 15.77 -12.72 -0.11
CA ASN A 148 16.33 -11.37 0.10
C ASN A 148 17.56 -11.40 1.04
N LEU A 149 17.59 -12.30 2.03
CA LEU A 149 18.75 -12.49 2.90
C LEU A 149 19.92 -13.11 2.13
N ALA A 150 19.66 -14.11 1.28
CA ALA A 150 20.70 -14.72 0.45
C ALA A 150 21.32 -13.69 -0.50
N GLU A 151 20.49 -12.87 -1.15
CA GLU A 151 20.94 -11.76 -2.01
C GLU A 151 21.74 -10.70 -1.23
N PHE A 152 21.32 -10.39 0.01
CA PHE A 152 22.06 -9.47 0.86
C PHE A 152 23.47 -9.98 1.19
N ARG A 153 23.61 -11.29 1.47
CA ARG A 153 24.92 -11.92 1.71
C ARG A 153 25.81 -11.92 0.46
N VAL A 154 25.24 -11.94 -0.75
CA VAL A 154 26.00 -11.78 -2.00
C VAL A 154 26.55 -10.36 -2.12
N LEU A 155 25.79 -9.33 -1.73
CA LEU A 155 26.25 -7.94 -1.76
C LEU A 155 27.35 -7.66 -0.74
N PHE A 156 27.31 -8.35 0.42
CA PHE A 156 28.24 -8.14 1.53
C PHE A 156 28.86 -9.46 2.00
N PRO A 157 29.72 -10.09 1.19
CA PRO A 157 30.26 -11.42 1.48
C PRO A 157 31.18 -11.45 2.71
N HIS A 158 31.67 -10.30 3.16
CA HIS A 158 32.50 -10.17 4.37
C HIS A 158 31.70 -10.27 5.68
N ILE A 159 30.36 -10.32 5.62
CA ILE A 159 29.50 -10.46 6.79
C ILE A 159 29.13 -11.94 6.95
N SER A 160 29.97 -12.65 7.68
CA SER A 160 29.70 -14.04 8.09
C SER A 160 28.52 -14.10 9.07
N ASP A 161 27.75 -15.19 9.04
CA ASP A 161 26.76 -15.58 10.09
C ASP A 161 25.52 -14.70 10.30
N LEU A 162 25.21 -13.79 9.38
CA LEU A 162 23.99 -12.98 9.48
C LEU A 162 22.72 -13.82 9.28
N THR A 163 21.87 -14.00 10.30
CA THR A 163 20.62 -14.77 10.19
C THR A 163 19.38 -13.88 10.31
N LEU A 164 18.17 -14.45 10.20
CA LEU A 164 16.92 -13.71 10.43
C LEU A 164 16.59 -13.70 11.92
N ALA A 165 16.47 -12.51 12.49
CA ALA A 165 15.95 -12.30 13.84
C ALA A 165 14.42 -12.25 13.85
N ASP A 166 13.80 -11.67 12.81
CA ASP A 166 12.36 -11.57 12.69
C ASP A 166 11.92 -11.39 11.22
N SER A 167 10.63 -11.52 10.94
CA SER A 167 10.04 -11.22 9.63
C SER A 167 8.55 -10.92 9.73
N TRP A 168 8.07 -9.95 8.95
CA TRP A 168 6.66 -9.57 8.90
C TRP A 168 6.23 -9.22 7.49
N ALA A 169 4.91 -9.12 7.29
CA ALA A 169 4.32 -8.62 6.07
C ALA A 169 3.39 -7.43 6.35
N GLY A 170 3.26 -6.56 5.35
CA GLY A 170 2.32 -5.45 5.33
C GLY A 170 1.47 -5.47 4.07
N ARG A 171 0.24 -4.97 4.17
CA ARG A 171 -0.58 -4.68 3.00
C ARG A 171 -0.37 -3.25 2.56
N ILE A 172 -0.28 -3.06 1.25
CA ILE A 172 -0.12 -1.76 0.62
C ILE A 172 -1.30 -1.57 -0.33
N ASP A 173 -1.97 -0.43 -0.23
CA ASP A 173 -2.98 -0.02 -1.18
C ASP A 173 -2.32 0.67 -2.37
N THR A 174 -2.52 0.11 -3.56
CA THR A 174 -1.91 0.55 -4.81
C THR A 174 -2.94 1.04 -5.80
N THR A 175 -2.58 2.08 -6.54
CA THR A 175 -3.29 2.55 -7.73
C THR A 175 -2.66 1.95 -9.00
N PRO A 176 -3.37 1.94 -10.14
CA PRO A 176 -2.83 1.46 -11.41
C PRO A 176 -1.51 2.12 -11.84
N ASP A 177 -1.36 3.42 -11.57
CA ASP A 177 -0.21 4.25 -11.95
C ASP A 177 0.82 4.42 -10.80
N LEU A 178 0.57 3.80 -9.65
CA LEU A 178 1.35 3.95 -8.42
C LEU A 178 1.39 5.38 -7.84
N ILE A 179 0.54 6.28 -8.33
CA ILE A 179 0.41 7.66 -7.83
C ILE A 179 -0.73 7.72 -6.81
N PRO A 180 -0.57 8.40 -5.65
CA PRO A 180 -1.62 8.54 -4.65
C PRO A 180 -2.94 9.11 -5.20
N ILE A 181 -4.04 8.80 -4.53
CA ILE A 181 -5.30 9.52 -4.66
C ILE A 181 -5.36 10.52 -3.50
N ILE A 182 -5.41 11.81 -3.85
CA ILE A 182 -5.61 12.93 -2.93
C ILE A 182 -6.71 13.78 -3.54
N ASP A 183 -7.94 13.56 -3.09
CA ASP A 183 -9.12 14.06 -3.80
C ASP A 183 -10.24 14.51 -2.86
N ARG A 184 -11.08 15.42 -3.34
CA ARG A 184 -12.36 15.77 -2.71
C ARG A 184 -13.47 15.09 -3.49
N LEU A 185 -14.31 14.32 -2.79
CA LEU A 185 -15.32 13.47 -3.42
C LEU A 185 -16.38 14.28 -4.19
N HIS A 186 -16.62 13.92 -5.46
CA HIS A 186 -17.57 14.58 -6.36
C HIS A 186 -19.05 14.49 -5.92
N GLY A 187 -19.63 15.59 -5.44
CA GLY A 187 -20.98 15.60 -4.84
C GLY A 187 -20.95 15.45 -3.32
N HIS A 188 -19.76 15.49 -2.72
CA HIS A 188 -19.55 15.66 -1.29
C HIS A 188 -18.45 16.70 -1.02
N ASP A 189 -18.85 17.96 -0.89
CA ASP A 189 -17.92 19.10 -0.69
C ASP A 189 -17.13 19.05 0.63
N ASN A 190 -17.42 18.07 1.47
CA ASN A 190 -16.86 17.93 2.79
C ASN A 190 -16.20 16.57 3.08
N VAL A 191 -16.05 15.71 2.07
CA VAL A 191 -15.39 14.41 2.19
C VAL A 191 -14.15 14.36 1.29
N TYR A 192 -13.03 13.98 1.87
CA TYR A 192 -11.74 13.88 1.18
C TYR A 192 -11.21 12.44 1.25
N ALA A 193 -10.59 11.97 0.17
CA ALA A 193 -9.94 10.66 0.08
C ALA A 193 -8.42 10.82 0.03
N LEU A 194 -7.74 10.07 0.90
CA LEU A 194 -6.29 9.89 0.91
C LEU A 194 -5.97 8.40 0.97
N CYS A 195 -5.60 7.83 -0.17
CA CYS A 195 -5.27 6.40 -0.27
C CYS A 195 -4.47 6.11 -1.54
N GLY A 196 -4.05 4.85 -1.72
CA GLY A 196 -3.36 4.43 -2.92
C GLY A 196 -1.92 4.93 -2.98
N PHE A 197 -1.29 5.13 -1.83
CA PHE A 197 0.06 5.69 -1.76
C PHE A 197 1.14 4.77 -2.33
N SER A 198 0.80 3.51 -2.63
CA SER A 198 1.65 2.58 -3.38
C SER A 198 3.06 2.41 -2.80
N GLY A 199 3.18 2.51 -1.47
CA GLY A 199 4.45 2.40 -0.74
C GLY A 199 5.17 3.73 -0.47
N HIS A 200 4.73 4.85 -1.04
CA HIS A 200 5.36 6.17 -0.90
C HIS A 200 4.81 7.01 0.27
N GLY A 201 3.86 6.48 1.04
CA GLY A 201 3.11 7.23 2.04
C GLY A 201 3.96 7.79 3.19
N PHE A 202 5.04 7.10 3.58
CA PHE A 202 5.91 7.58 4.66
C PHE A 202 6.65 8.86 4.28
N ALA A 203 7.24 8.90 3.08
CA ALA A 203 7.97 10.07 2.60
C ALA A 203 7.03 11.23 2.23
N LEU A 204 5.85 10.93 1.69
CA LEU A 204 4.87 11.95 1.27
C LEU A 204 4.02 12.49 2.42
N GLY A 205 3.91 11.77 3.54
CA GLY A 205 3.05 12.12 4.67
C GLY A 205 3.15 13.57 5.14
N PRO A 206 4.35 14.12 5.40
CA PRO A 206 4.49 15.50 5.87
C PRO A 206 3.94 16.56 4.90
N VAL A 207 4.25 16.44 3.61
CA VAL A 207 3.77 17.42 2.61
C VAL A 207 2.28 17.26 2.36
N VAL A 208 1.77 16.03 2.28
CA VAL A 208 0.35 15.77 2.06
C VAL A 208 -0.49 16.23 3.25
N GLY A 209 -0.05 15.95 4.48
CA GLY A 209 -0.73 16.45 5.69
C GLY A 209 -0.83 17.97 5.70
N LYS A 210 0.24 18.67 5.33
CA LYS A 210 0.24 20.14 5.19
C LYS A 210 -0.74 20.62 4.12
N GLN A 211 -0.79 19.99 2.94
CA GLN A 211 -1.74 20.37 1.89
C GLN A 211 -3.18 20.10 2.30
N MET A 212 -3.45 18.99 2.99
CA MET A 212 -4.78 18.69 3.50
C MET A 212 -5.23 19.68 4.57
N SER A 213 -4.34 20.08 5.48
CA SER A 213 -4.65 21.10 6.48
C SER A 213 -5.11 22.40 5.82
N LYS A 214 -4.39 22.88 4.81
CA LYS A 214 -4.78 24.07 4.04
C LYS A 214 -6.08 23.87 3.30
N TRP A 215 -6.25 22.73 2.63
CA TRP A 215 -7.48 22.45 1.90
C TRP A 215 -8.72 22.42 2.81
N ILE A 216 -8.56 21.95 4.04
CA ILE A 216 -9.64 21.90 5.03
C ILE A 216 -9.95 23.27 5.64
N VAL A 217 -8.91 24.05 5.98
CA VAL A 217 -9.04 25.33 6.69
C VAL A 217 -9.30 26.49 5.72
N ASP A 218 -8.49 26.59 4.67
CA ASP A 218 -8.46 27.70 3.72
C ASP A 218 -9.35 27.43 2.48
N GLY A 219 -9.86 26.21 2.34
CA GLY A 219 -10.73 25.80 1.22
C GLY A 219 -9.97 25.34 -0.04
N ALA A 220 -8.65 25.51 -0.10
CA ALA A 220 -7.80 25.06 -1.20
C ALA A 220 -6.40 24.61 -0.73
N PRO A 221 -5.77 23.63 -1.40
CA PRO A 221 -4.36 23.31 -1.17
C PRO A 221 -3.46 24.43 -1.73
N SER A 222 -2.21 24.50 -1.26
CA SER A 222 -1.22 25.45 -1.81
C SER A 222 -0.41 24.91 -2.99
N LEU A 223 -0.51 23.62 -3.25
CA LEU A 223 0.10 22.96 -4.40
C LEU A 223 -1.01 22.48 -5.34
N ASP A 224 -0.71 22.40 -6.64
CA ASP A 224 -1.63 21.77 -7.58
C ASP A 224 -1.72 20.26 -7.28
N LEU A 225 -2.93 19.81 -6.98
CA LEU A 225 -3.24 18.41 -6.71
C LEU A 225 -4.03 17.75 -7.87
N SER A 226 -4.16 18.43 -9.02
CA SER A 226 -4.97 17.97 -10.17
C SER A 226 -4.63 16.54 -10.61
N LYS A 227 -3.34 16.19 -10.67
CA LYS A 227 -2.84 14.86 -11.05
C LYS A 227 -3.06 13.77 -9.99
N PHE A 228 -3.45 14.11 -8.76
CA PHE A 228 -3.78 13.16 -7.70
C PHE A 228 -5.28 12.85 -7.62
N LYS A 229 -6.12 13.50 -8.45
CA LYS A 229 -7.55 13.22 -8.49
C LYS A 229 -7.83 11.82 -8.98
N SER A 230 -8.90 11.22 -8.45
CA SER A 230 -9.36 9.89 -8.84
C SER A 230 -10.01 9.85 -10.24
N SER A 231 -10.50 10.99 -10.74
CA SER A 231 -11.14 11.08 -12.07
C SER A 231 -10.19 10.71 -13.20
N ARG A 232 -8.87 10.92 -13.03
CA ARG A 232 -7.84 10.61 -14.03
C ARG A 232 -7.93 9.18 -14.58
N PHE A 233 -8.39 8.23 -13.76
CA PHE A 233 -8.58 6.85 -14.19
C PHE A 233 -9.79 6.64 -15.11
N ALA A 234 -10.86 7.40 -14.88
CA ALA A 234 -12.02 7.41 -15.77
C ALA A 234 -11.71 8.18 -17.07
N ASP A 235 -10.93 9.25 -16.96
CA ASP A 235 -10.55 10.12 -18.08
C ASP A 235 -9.43 9.52 -18.95
N GLY A 236 -8.71 8.51 -18.45
CA GLY A 236 -7.56 7.92 -19.12
C GLY A 236 -6.27 8.75 -19.02
N ASP A 237 -6.25 9.80 -18.19
CA ASP A 237 -5.09 10.68 -17.94
C ASP A 237 -4.15 10.09 -16.88
N TYR A 238 -3.67 8.87 -17.11
CA TYR A 238 -2.67 8.21 -16.26
C TYR A 238 -1.76 7.31 -17.08
N GLU A 239 -0.52 7.16 -16.61
CA GLU A 239 0.48 6.31 -17.26
C GLU A 239 0.79 5.09 -16.39
N ILE A 240 0.89 3.93 -17.05
CA ILE A 240 1.33 2.71 -16.38
C ILE A 240 2.84 2.70 -16.29
N ILE A 241 3.36 2.71 -15.07
CA ILE A 241 4.79 2.57 -14.81
C ILE A 241 5.21 1.13 -15.13
N LYS A 242 6.23 0.99 -15.99
CA LYS A 242 6.92 -0.27 -16.21
C LYS A 242 7.87 -0.52 -15.04
N ALA A 243 7.73 -1.65 -14.37
CA ALA A 243 8.78 -2.09 -13.45
C ALA A 243 10.04 -2.46 -14.26
N ALA A 244 11.18 -1.93 -13.86
CA ALA A 244 12.47 -2.06 -14.55
C ALA A 244 13.23 -3.34 -14.19
#